data_AF-A0A453LCX3-F1
#
_entry.id   AF-A0A453LCX3-F1
#
_cell.length_a   1.000
_cell.length_b   1.000
_cell.length_c   1.000
_cell.angle_alpha   90.00
_cell.angle_beta   90.00
_cell.angle_gamma   90.00
#
_symmetry.space_group_name_H-M   'P 1'
#
loop_
_entity.id
_entity.type
_entity.pdbx_description
1 polymer ?
#
loop_
_entity_poly.entity_id
_entity_poly.type
_entity_poly.pdbx_seq_one_letter_code
_entity_poly.pdbx_strand_id
1 'polypeptide(L)'
;MFAVGVNSSVKDFIEAIKRPDAIAAGYIGQFIAKPFFGFLFGTLAVTTFNLPTAVGAGIMLVSCVSGAQLSNYATFLTDPHMAPLSIVMTSLSTASAVFFTPTLSYLLIGKKLPVDVVGMMSSIVQIVVAPIAAGLLLNRYPLNSSV
;
A
#
# COMPACT_ATOMS: atom_id res chain seq x y z
N MET A 1 -7.05 8.61 5.29
CA MET A 1 -5.96 9.51 4.86
C MET A 1 -6.19 10.98 5.19
N PHE A 2 -7.42 11.41 5.52
CA PHE A 2 -7.74 12.80 5.87
C PHE A 2 -6.92 13.36 7.04
N ALA A 3 -6.86 12.65 8.18
CA ALA A 3 -6.10 13.10 9.35
C ALA A 3 -4.62 13.31 9.06
N VAL A 4 -4.03 12.46 8.22
CA VAL A 4 -2.64 12.63 7.76
C VAL A 4 -2.53 13.87 6.86
N GLY A 5 -3.47 14.08 5.94
CA GLY A 5 -3.51 15.27 5.08
C GLY A 5 -3.64 16.59 5.86
N VAL A 6 -4.44 16.63 6.92
CA VAL A 6 -4.61 17.83 7.79
C VAL A 6 -3.35 18.16 8.58
N ASN A 7 -2.49 17.17 8.86
CA ASN A 7 -1.26 17.35 9.64
C ASN A 7 0.02 17.37 8.79
N SER A 8 -0.09 17.31 7.45
CA SER A 8 1.06 17.29 6.54
C SER A 8 1.14 18.58 5.72
N SER A 9 2.33 18.94 5.24
CA SER A 9 2.50 20.03 4.28
C SER A 9 2.67 19.52 2.85
N VAL A 10 2.34 20.37 1.88
CA VAL A 10 2.61 20.10 0.44
C VAL A 10 4.10 19.87 0.18
N LYS A 11 4.98 20.56 0.92
CA LYS A 11 6.45 20.40 0.78
C LYS A 11 6.89 18.98 1.12
N ASP A 12 6.30 18.37 2.14
CA ASP A 12 6.67 17.02 2.60
C ASP A 12 6.32 15.96 1.55
N PHE A 13 5.20 16.13 0.84
CA PHE A 13 4.81 15.27 -0.28
C PHE A 13 5.76 15.40 -1.48
N ILE A 14 6.22 16.62 -1.79
CA ILE A 14 7.19 16.84 -2.86
C ILE A 14 8.52 16.18 -2.50
N GLU A 15 8.97 16.33 -1.26
CA GLU A 15 10.20 15.72 -0.78
C GLU A 15 10.11 14.19 -0.75
N ALA A 16 8.96 13.64 -0.38
CA ALA A 16 8.70 12.19 -0.44
C ALA A 16 8.87 11.60 -1.85
N ILE A 17 8.37 12.28 -2.89
CA ILE A 17 8.51 11.84 -4.28
C ILE A 17 9.97 11.92 -4.75
N LYS A 18 10.78 12.81 -4.16
CA LYS A 18 12.20 12.98 -4.48
C LYS A 18 13.12 11.92 -3.86
N ARG A 19 12.59 10.93 -3.12
CA ARG A 19 13.34 9.81 -2.53
C ARG A 19 13.10 8.50 -3.29
N PRO A 20 13.63 8.35 -4.52
CA PRO A 20 13.39 7.17 -5.36
C PRO A 20 14.03 5.90 -4.80
N ASP A 21 15.12 6.04 -4.04
CA ASP A 21 15.81 4.95 -3.34
C ASP A 21 14.91 4.26 -2.31
N ALA A 22 14.21 5.04 -1.49
CA ALA A 22 13.27 4.52 -0.50
C ALA A 22 12.06 3.84 -1.17
N ILE A 23 11.54 4.45 -2.24
CA ILE A 23 10.42 3.87 -3.02
C ILE A 23 10.84 2.55 -3.66
N ALA A 24 12.03 2.49 -4.28
CA ALA A 24 12.54 1.28 -4.91
C ALA A 24 12.76 0.15 -3.91
N ALA A 25 13.40 0.44 -2.76
CA ALA A 25 13.57 -0.54 -1.68
C ALA A 25 12.21 -1.06 -1.18
N GLY A 26 11.23 -0.17 -1.04
CA GLY A 26 9.86 -0.51 -0.68
C GLY A 26 9.17 -1.45 -1.68
N TYR A 27 9.37 -1.21 -2.99
CA TYR A 27 8.84 -2.06 -4.05
C TYR A 27 9.45 -3.45 -4.06
N ILE A 28 10.77 -3.54 -3.89
CA ILE A 28 11.49 -4.82 -3.75
C ILE A 28 10.92 -5.59 -2.56
N GLY A 29 10.72 -4.93 -1.42
CA GLY A 29 10.08 -5.53 -0.26
C GLY A 29 8.66 -6.04 -0.54
N GLN A 30 7.81 -5.22 -1.17
CA GLN A 30 6.39 -5.54 -1.39
C GLN A 30 6.13 -6.57 -2.47
N PHE A 31 6.86 -6.54 -3.59
CA PHE A 31 6.56 -7.39 -4.75
C PHE A 31 7.57 -8.50 -4.99
N ILE A 32 8.69 -8.54 -4.25
CA ILE A 32 9.67 -9.62 -4.34
C ILE A 32 9.73 -10.38 -3.03
N ALA A 33 10.13 -9.70 -1.94
CA ALA A 33 10.33 -10.37 -0.65
C ALA A 33 9.03 -10.92 -0.08
N LYS A 34 7.97 -10.11 -0.03
CA LYS A 34 6.67 -10.52 0.52
C LYS A 34 6.07 -11.73 -0.22
N PRO A 35 5.98 -11.77 -1.57
CA PRO A 35 5.51 -12.96 -2.28
C PRO A 35 6.38 -14.20 -2.08
N PHE A 36 7.71 -14.02 -2.05
CA PHE A 36 8.65 -15.11 -1.77
C PHE A 36 8.40 -15.75 -0.40
N PHE A 37 8.24 -14.93 0.65
CA PHE A 37 7.89 -15.44 1.97
C PHE A 37 6.50 -16.07 2.00
N GLY A 38 5.51 -15.49 1.31
CA GLY A 38 4.17 -16.09 1.23
C GLY A 38 4.16 -17.46 0.55
N PHE A 39 5.00 -17.67 -0.46
CA PHE A 39 5.19 -18.99 -1.07
C PHE A 39 5.80 -19.98 -0.07
N LEU A 40 6.87 -19.58 0.61
CA LEU A 40 7.54 -20.42 1.60
C LEU A 40 6.60 -20.81 2.74
N PHE A 41 5.93 -19.82 3.35
CA PHE A 41 4.99 -20.06 4.45
C PHE A 41 3.73 -20.79 3.99
N GLY A 42 3.20 -20.49 2.81
CA GLY A 42 2.05 -21.21 2.24
C GLY A 42 2.36 -22.68 2.00
N THR A 43 3.55 -22.99 1.49
CA THR A 43 4.00 -24.37 1.28
C THR A 43 4.25 -25.09 2.60
N LEU A 44 4.93 -24.45 3.55
CA LEU A 44 5.15 -25.01 4.89
C LEU A 44 3.85 -25.27 5.64
N ALA A 45 2.88 -24.36 5.54
CA ALA A 45 1.56 -24.53 6.16
C ALA A 45 0.86 -25.80 5.65
N VAL A 46 0.91 -26.05 4.34
CA VAL A 46 0.30 -27.24 3.74
C VAL A 46 1.07 -28.51 4.11
N THR A 47 2.39 -28.50 4.03
CA THR A 47 3.20 -29.72 4.23
C THR A 47 3.38 -30.11 5.69
N THR A 48 3.60 -29.15 6.59
CA THR A 48 3.92 -29.41 8.00
C THR A 48 2.66 -29.51 8.85
N PHE A 49 1.69 -28.63 8.61
CA PHE A 49 0.46 -28.57 9.41
C PHE A 49 -0.72 -29.31 8.75
N ASN A 50 -0.52 -29.95 7.59
CA ASN A 50 -1.58 -30.63 6.81
C ASN A 50 -2.80 -29.73 6.55
N LEU A 51 -2.57 -28.41 6.39
CA LEU A 51 -3.65 -27.47 6.07
C LEU A 51 -4.20 -27.74 4.66
N PRO A 52 -5.50 -27.45 4.42
CA PRO A 52 -6.07 -27.53 3.09
C PRO A 52 -5.27 -26.67 2.10
N THR A 53 -5.07 -27.16 0.88
CA THR A 53 -4.36 -26.45 -0.20
C THR A 53 -4.97 -25.08 -0.50
N ALA A 54 -6.28 -24.93 -0.30
CA ALA A 54 -6.98 -23.65 -0.40
C ALA A 54 -6.44 -22.60 0.59
N VAL A 55 -6.05 -22.99 1.81
CA VAL A 55 -5.49 -22.08 2.81
C VAL A 55 -4.07 -21.66 2.42
N GLY A 56 -3.24 -22.61 1.94
CA GLY A 56 -1.92 -22.31 1.40
C GLY A 56 -1.98 -21.33 0.23
N ALA A 57 -2.90 -21.54 -0.71
CA ALA A 57 -3.17 -20.60 -1.79
C ALA A 57 -3.65 -19.24 -1.28
N GLY A 58 -4.49 -19.19 -0.26
CA GLY A 58 -4.91 -17.94 0.39
C GLY A 58 -3.73 -17.14 0.96
N ILE A 59 -2.79 -17.81 1.63
CA ILE A 59 -1.56 -17.19 2.16
C ILE A 59 -0.72 -16.61 1.01
N MET A 60 -0.54 -17.37 -0.07
CA MET A 60 0.17 -16.91 -1.27
C MET A 60 -0.56 -15.75 -1.97
N LEU A 61 -1.89 -15.73 -1.98
CA LEU A 61 -2.65 -14.61 -2.55
C LEU A 61 -2.44 -13.33 -1.75
N VAL A 62 -2.57 -13.40 -0.42
CA VAL A 62 -2.38 -12.25 0.48
C VAL A 62 -0.97 -11.67 0.36
N SER A 63 0.03 -12.52 0.12
CA SER A 63 1.40 -12.07 -0.08
C SER A 63 1.61 -11.30 -1.40
N CYS A 64 0.74 -11.48 -2.40
CA CYS A 64 0.86 -10.83 -3.71
C CYS A 64 0.14 -9.48 -3.81
N VAL A 65 -0.67 -9.09 -2.83
CA VAL A 65 -1.42 -7.81 -2.81
C VAL A 65 -0.48 -6.64 -2.44
N SER A 66 -0.79 -5.40 -2.82
CA SER A 66 -0.03 -4.22 -2.37
C SER A 66 -0.06 -4.02 -0.84
N GLY A 67 0.72 -3.04 -0.36
CA GLY A 67 0.66 -2.58 1.02
C GLY A 67 -0.71 -2.02 1.42
N ALA A 68 -1.08 -2.21 2.69
CA ALA A 68 -2.35 -1.77 3.24
C ALA A 68 -2.31 -0.28 3.64
N GLN A 69 -3.41 0.44 3.43
CA GLN A 69 -3.58 1.84 3.85
C GLN A 69 -3.39 2.06 5.37
N LEU A 70 -3.49 1.00 6.18
CA LEU A 70 -3.23 1.04 7.61
C LEU A 70 -1.77 1.38 7.94
N SER A 71 -0.80 1.02 7.10
CA SER A 71 0.61 1.35 7.34
C SER A 71 0.83 2.86 7.37
N ASN A 72 0.13 3.61 6.52
CA ASN A 72 0.22 5.06 6.47
C ASN A 72 -0.25 5.71 7.79
N TYR A 73 -1.30 5.15 8.40
CA TYR A 73 -1.80 5.59 9.70
C TYR A 73 -0.83 5.23 10.82
N ALA A 74 -0.25 4.02 10.79
CA ALA A 74 0.76 3.63 11.75
C ALA A 74 1.98 4.56 11.68
N THR A 75 2.49 4.84 10.46
CA THR A 75 3.58 5.80 10.26
C THR A 75 3.22 7.17 10.81
N PHE A 76 2.00 7.65 10.56
CA PHE A 76 1.57 8.95 11.11
C PHE A 76 1.60 9.01 12.64
N LEU A 77 1.24 7.92 13.33
CA LEU A 77 1.26 7.87 14.79
C LEU A 77 2.68 7.74 15.37
N THR A 78 3.58 7.04 14.68
CA THR A 78 4.95 6.80 15.17
C THR A 78 5.95 7.85 14.73
N ASP A 79 5.84 8.31 13.48
CA ASP A 79 6.71 9.30 12.85
C ASP A 79 5.92 10.13 11.82
N PRO A 80 5.27 11.22 12.27
CA PRO A 80 4.46 12.09 11.42
C PRO A 80 5.22 12.63 10.19
N HIS A 81 6.53 12.86 10.30
CA HIS A 81 7.35 13.41 9.22
C HIS A 81 7.53 12.42 8.06
N MET A 82 7.48 11.12 8.34
CA MET A 82 7.56 10.07 7.31
C MET A 82 6.20 9.67 6.73
N ALA A 83 5.08 10.14 7.29
CA ALA A 83 3.75 9.76 6.84
C ALA A 83 3.48 10.08 5.35
N PRO A 84 3.90 11.25 4.80
CA PRO A 84 3.75 11.55 3.38
C PRO A 84 4.46 10.55 2.46
N LEU A 85 5.64 10.08 2.85
CA LEU A 85 6.41 9.07 2.11
C LEU A 85 5.68 7.72 2.07
N SER A 86 5.18 7.26 3.21
CA SER A 86 4.41 6.01 3.33
C SER A 86 3.16 6.04 2.45
N ILE A 87 2.45 7.18 2.42
CA ILE A 87 1.28 7.39 1.57
C ILE A 87 1.62 7.31 0.08
N VAL A 88 2.65 8.03 -0.36
CA VAL A 88 3.09 8.04 -1.77
C VAL A 88 3.48 6.63 -2.20
N MET A 89 4.29 5.95 -1.38
CA MET A 89 4.72 4.59 -1.65
C MET A 89 3.55 3.62 -1.76
N THR A 90 2.60 3.65 -0.82
CA THR A 90 1.40 2.79 -0.83
C THR A 90 0.49 3.08 -2.02
N SER A 91 0.35 4.35 -2.42
CA SER A 91 -0.49 4.73 -3.57
C SER A 91 0.11 4.21 -4.87
N LEU A 92 1.41 4.42 -5.06
CA LEU A 92 2.13 3.93 -6.23
C LEU A 92 2.06 2.40 -6.29
N SER A 93 2.35 1.71 -5.18
CA SER A 93 2.34 0.25 -5.19
C SER A 93 0.95 -0.33 -5.41
N THR A 94 -0.11 0.32 -4.91
CA THR A 94 -1.49 -0.10 -5.18
C THR A 94 -1.86 0.08 -6.65
N ALA A 95 -1.42 1.16 -7.29
CA ALA A 95 -1.59 1.35 -8.73
C ALA A 95 -0.85 0.26 -9.53
N SER A 96 0.40 -0.06 -9.16
CA SER A 96 1.17 -1.13 -9.80
C SER A 96 0.59 -2.53 -9.54
N ALA A 97 0.01 -2.76 -8.36
CA ALA A 97 -0.55 -4.06 -7.97
C ALA A 97 -1.66 -4.56 -8.89
N VAL A 98 -2.37 -3.66 -9.56
CA VAL A 98 -3.34 -4.01 -10.61
C VAL A 98 -2.74 -4.96 -11.65
N PHE A 99 -1.46 -4.82 -11.97
CA PHE A 99 -0.75 -5.71 -12.91
C PHE A 99 0.07 -6.77 -12.18
N PHE A 100 0.77 -6.41 -11.10
CA PHE A 100 1.63 -7.35 -10.37
C PHE A 100 0.83 -8.46 -9.68
N THR A 101 -0.24 -8.13 -8.95
CA THR A 101 -1.01 -9.11 -8.19
C THR A 101 -1.61 -10.22 -9.06
N PRO A 102 -2.29 -9.97 -10.20
CA PRO A 102 -2.79 -11.06 -11.04
C PRO A 102 -1.65 -11.85 -11.70
N THR A 103 -0.54 -11.20 -12.07
CA THR A 103 0.62 -11.87 -12.67
C THR A 103 1.29 -12.82 -11.66
N LEU A 104 1.54 -12.35 -10.44
CA LEU A 104 2.11 -13.17 -9.38
C LEU A 104 1.14 -14.25 -8.91
N SER A 105 -0.15 -13.96 -8.75
CA SER A 105 -1.18 -14.97 -8.45
C SER A 105 -1.19 -16.08 -9.49
N TYR A 106 -1.11 -15.71 -10.78
CA TYR A 106 -1.03 -16.70 -11.83
C TYR A 106 0.26 -17.52 -11.77
N LEU A 107 1.40 -16.89 -11.48
CA LEU A 107 2.69 -17.56 -11.39
C LEU A 107 2.79 -18.52 -10.18
N LEU A 108 2.32 -18.09 -9.01
CA LEU A 108 2.46 -18.81 -7.74
C LEU A 108 1.35 -19.84 -7.50
N ILE A 109 0.15 -19.60 -8.04
CA ILE A 109 -1.07 -20.34 -7.69
C ILE A 109 -1.77 -20.91 -8.95
N GLY A 110 -1.38 -20.44 -10.15
CA GLY A 110 -2.00 -20.87 -11.41
C GLY A 110 -3.39 -20.28 -11.66
N LYS A 111 -3.80 -19.26 -10.89
CA LYS A 111 -5.15 -18.65 -10.99
C LYS A 111 -5.07 -17.22 -11.52
N LYS A 112 -5.82 -16.95 -12.60
CA LYS A 112 -6.08 -15.59 -13.08
C LYS A 112 -7.21 -14.96 -12.25
N LEU A 113 -6.95 -13.76 -11.75
CA LEU A 113 -7.95 -12.96 -11.05
C LEU A 113 -8.60 -11.99 -12.06
N PRO A 114 -9.94 -11.85 -12.05
CA PRO A 114 -10.58 -10.75 -12.76
C PRO A 114 -10.24 -9.43 -12.06
N VAL A 115 -9.56 -8.52 -12.75
CA VAL A 115 -9.14 -7.23 -12.19
C VAL A 115 -9.74 -6.10 -13.02
N ASP A 116 -10.56 -5.27 -12.39
CA ASP A 116 -11.03 -4.01 -12.96
C ASP A 116 -10.04 -2.89 -12.66
N VAL A 117 -9.15 -2.64 -13.62
CA VAL A 117 -8.10 -1.61 -13.51
C VAL A 117 -8.70 -0.23 -13.25
N VAL A 118 -9.77 0.12 -13.98
CA VAL A 118 -10.34 1.47 -13.96
C VAL A 118 -11.07 1.70 -12.64
N GLY A 119 -11.85 0.72 -12.17
CA GLY A 119 -12.50 0.78 -10.87
C GLY A 119 -11.52 0.87 -9.71
N MET A 120 -10.41 0.12 -9.76
CA MET A 120 -9.37 0.19 -8.73
C MET A 120 -8.67 1.55 -8.71
N MET A 121 -8.29 2.09 -9.87
CA MET A 121 -7.67 3.41 -9.96
C MET A 121 -8.61 4.52 -9.44
N SER A 122 -9.90 4.46 -9.80
CA SER A 122 -10.92 5.39 -9.28
C SER A 122 -11.03 5.29 -7.76
N SER A 123 -11.06 4.09 -7.21
CA SER A 123 -11.14 3.85 -5.77
C SER A 123 -9.93 4.41 -5.01
N ILE A 124 -8.71 4.25 -5.57
CA ILE A 124 -7.49 4.83 -4.98
C ILE A 124 -7.60 6.35 -4.93
N VAL A 125 -8.04 6.99 -6.02
CA VAL A 125 -8.22 8.45 -6.05
C VAL A 125 -9.25 8.90 -5.01
N GLN A 126 -10.38 8.19 -4.90
CA GLN A 126 -11.43 8.54 -3.96
C GLN A 126 -11.07 8.32 -2.48
N ILE A 127 -10.34 7.25 -2.16
CA ILE A 127 -10.05 6.87 -0.76
C ILE A 127 -8.73 7.47 -0.27
N VAL A 128 -7.79 7.73 -1.18
CA VAL A 128 -6.46 8.27 -0.86
C VAL A 128 -6.34 9.73 -1.25
N VAL A 129 -6.49 10.06 -2.53
CA VAL A 129 -6.22 11.42 -3.03
C VAL A 129 -7.25 12.43 -2.52
N ALA A 130 -8.56 12.12 -2.59
CA ALA A 130 -9.58 13.07 -2.18
C ALA A 130 -9.50 13.45 -0.69
N PRO A 131 -9.32 12.51 0.27
CA PRO A 131 -9.18 12.87 1.68
C PRO A 131 -7.87 13.60 1.99
N ILE A 132 -6.78 13.31 1.28
CA ILE A 132 -5.52 14.03 1.44
C ILE A 132 -5.65 15.45 0.91
N ALA A 133 -6.20 15.63 -0.29
CA ALA A 133 -6.42 16.94 -0.88
C ALA A 133 -7.32 17.80 0.01
N ALA A 134 -8.43 17.23 0.50
CA ALA A 134 -9.30 17.90 1.45
C ALA A 134 -8.55 18.27 2.75
N GLY A 135 -7.74 17.36 3.28
CA GLY A 135 -6.94 17.62 4.48
C GLY A 135 -5.90 18.72 4.30
N LEU A 136 -5.16 18.69 3.18
CA LEU A 136 -4.15 19.70 2.85
C LEU A 136 -4.76 21.09 2.59
N LEU A 137 -5.93 21.14 1.95
CA LEU A 137 -6.67 22.39 1.74
C LEU A 137 -7.12 22.99 3.07
N LEU A 138 -7.56 22.17 4.02
CA LEU A 138 -7.92 22.62 5.36
C LEU A 138 -6.70 23.03 6.19
N ASN A 139 -5.57 22.34 6.05
CA ASN A 139 -4.30 22.73 6.69
C ASN A 139 -3.81 24.11 6.19
N ARG A 140 -4.02 24.40 4.90
CA ARG A 140 -3.67 25.69 4.26
C ARG A 140 -4.50 26.86 4.76
N TYR A 141 -5.70 26.64 5.28
CA TYR A 141 -6.45 27.65 6.01
C TYR A 141 -5.97 27.63 7.46
N PRO A 142 -5.13 28.57 7.91
CA PRO A 142 -4.87 28.68 9.33
C PRO A 142 -6.22 28.91 10.00
N LEU A 143 -6.64 27.96 10.84
CA LEU A 143 -7.50 28.29 11.96
C LEU A 143 -6.68 29.29 12.79
N ASN A 144 -6.84 30.58 12.48
CA ASN A 144 -6.46 31.67 13.35
C ASN A 144 -7.33 31.54 14.60
N SER A 145 -6.93 30.65 15.50
CA SER A 145 -7.38 30.60 16.87
C SER A 145 -6.21 31.07 17.70
N SER A 146 -6.09 32.39 17.77
CA SER A 146 -5.51 33.06 18.92
C SER A 146 -6.28 32.60 20.16
N VAL A 147 -5.68 31.71 20.95
CA VAL A 147 -5.92 31.57 22.39
C VAL A 147 -4.58 31.21 23.02
#